data_AF-A0A843FFI4-F1
#
_entry.id   AF-A0A843FFI4-F1
#
_cell.length_a   1.000
_cell.length_b   1.000
_cell.length_c   1.000
_cell.angle_alpha   90.00
_cell.angle_beta   90.00
_cell.angle_gamma   90.00
#
_symmetry.space_group_name_H-M   'P 1'
#
loop_
_entity.id
_entity.type
_entity.pdbx_description
1 polymer ?
#
loop_
_entity_poly.entity_id
_entity_poly.type
_entity_poly.pdbx_seq_one_letter_code
_entity_poly.pdbx_strand_id
1 'polypeptide(L)' 'MKVKVGINGYGTIGKRVATAVNQQDDMEIVGITKTRPTYEAKDAVKKGYPVYVPKESLEAFEAAGVPVAGTVEDMIEA' A
#
# COMPACT_ATOMS: atom_id res chain seq x y z
N MET A 1 13.21 -16.77 7.07
CA MET A 1 13.12 -15.30 7.08
C MET A 1 12.54 -14.89 5.74
N LYS A 2 11.53 -14.02 5.69
CA LYS A 2 10.94 -13.57 4.43
C LYS A 2 11.51 -12.22 4.03
N VAL A 3 11.66 -11.97 2.73
CA VAL A 3 12.02 -10.66 2.19
C VAL A 3 10.84 -9.71 2.38
N LYS A 4 11.09 -8.53 2.97
CA LYS A 4 10.09 -7.47 3.16
C LYS A 4 10.01 -6.62 1.89
N VAL A 5 8.80 -6.50 1.33
CA VAL A 5 8.59 -5.85 0.03
C VAL A 5 7.58 -4.71 0.17
N GLY A 6 8.03 -3.48 -0.09
CA GLY A 6 7.18 -2.31 -0.26
C GLY A 6 6.88 -2.05 -1.74
N ILE A 7 5.64 -1.67 -2.06
CA ILE A 7 5.22 -1.39 -3.44
C ILE A 7 4.85 0.08 -3.55
N ASN A 8 5.83 0.89 -3.96
CA ASN A 8 5.64 2.31 -4.17
C ASN A 8 4.93 2.56 -5.52
N GLY A 9 3.61 2.74 -5.47
CA GLY A 9 2.74 3.00 -6.62
C GLY A 9 1.79 1.85 -6.93
N TYR A 10 0.64 1.81 -6.25
CA TYR A 10 -0.41 0.80 -6.48
C TYR A 10 -1.34 1.17 -7.67
N GLY A 11 -0.72 1.25 -8.85
CA GLY A 11 -1.39 1.43 -10.13
C GLY A 11 -1.62 0.11 -10.87
N THR A 12 -1.71 0.16 -12.20
CA THR A 12 -1.91 -1.02 -13.06
C THR A 12 -0.83 -2.09 -12.85
N ILE A 13 0.44 -1.71 -12.79
CA ILE A 13 1.55 -2.65 -12.59
C ILE A 13 1.72 -2.98 -11.11
N GLY A 14 1.75 -1.98 -10.22
CA GLY A 14 1.96 -2.21 -8.79
C GLY A 14 0.99 -3.21 -8.16
N LYS A 15 -0.30 -3.17 -8.52
CA LYS A 15 -1.27 -4.14 -8.00
C LYS A 15 -1.04 -5.58 -8.48
N ARG A 16 -0.47 -5.75 -9.67
CA ARG A 16 -0.09 -7.07 -10.21
C ARG A 16 1.17 -7.58 -9.51
N VAL A 17 2.14 -6.70 -9.28
CA VAL A 17 3.32 -7.02 -8.47
C VAL A 17 2.90 -7.43 -7.05
N ALA A 18 1.97 -6.71 -6.40
CA ALA A 18 1.43 -7.10 -5.10
C ALA A 18 0.80 -8.49 -5.11
N THR A 19 0.06 -8.80 -6.17
CA THR A 19 -0.53 -10.14 -6.32
C THR A 19 0.56 -11.21 -6.46
N ALA A 20 1.61 -10.95 -7.24
CA ALA A 20 2.71 -11.89 -7.44
C ALA A 20 3.53 -12.11 -6.17
N VAL A 21 3.88 -11.04 -5.46
CA VAL A 21 4.63 -11.11 -4.18
C VAL A 21 3.84 -11.89 -3.13
N ASN A 22 2.52 -11.67 -3.04
CA ASN A 22 1.67 -12.38 -2.10
C ASN A 22 1.52 -13.89 -2.39
N GLN A 23 1.93 -14.35 -3.57
CA GLN A 23 1.96 -15.78 -3.92
C GLN A 23 3.30 -16.45 -3.60
N GLN A 24 4.34 -15.68 -3.24
CA GLN A 24 5.64 -16.24 -2.91
C GLN A 24 5.68 -16.65 -1.43
N ASP A 25 6.28 -17.81 -1.16
CA ASP A 25 6.43 -18.33 0.20
C ASP A 25 7.56 -17.63 0.98
N ASP A 26 8.53 -17.06 0.27
CA ASP A 26 9.72 -16.38 0.80
C ASP A 26 9.60 -14.84 0.86
N MET A 27 8.46 -14.25 0.48
CA MET A 27 8.23 -12.79 0.52
C MET A 27 7.01 -12.38 1.34
N GLU A 28 7.01 -11.13 1.79
CA GLU A 28 5.91 -10.52 2.55
C GLU A 28 5.77 -9.04 2.19
N ILE A 29 4.53 -8.59 1.97
CA ILE A 29 4.24 -7.19 1.65
C ILE A 29 4.16 -6.40 2.95
N VAL A 30 5.03 -5.41 3.12
CA VAL A 30 4.97 -4.47 4.26
C VAL A 30 3.98 -3.34 4.00
N GLY A 31 3.75 -2.99 2.73
CA GLY A 31 2.84 -1.91 2.38
C GLY A 31 2.79 -1.61 0.89
N ILE A 32 1.77 -0.86 0.52
CA ILE A 32 1.61 -0.28 -0.81
C ILE A 32 1.44 1.23 -0.67
N THR A 33 1.78 2.00 -1.72
CA THR A 33 1.53 3.45 -1.72
C THR A 33 0.47 3.88 -2.72
N LYS A 34 -0.29 4.93 -2.37
CA LYS A 34 -1.23 5.64 -3.25
C LYS A 34 -1.17 7.15 -2.99
N THR A 35 -1.44 7.94 -4.03
CA THR A 35 -1.53 9.41 -3.94
C THR A 35 -2.97 9.91 -3.89
N ARG A 36 -3.96 9.06 -4.20
CA ARG A 36 -5.38 9.41 -4.25
C ARG A 36 -6.24 8.28 -3.68
N PRO A 37 -7.32 8.59 -2.93
CA PRO A 37 -8.20 7.60 -2.30
C PRO A 37 -9.20 7.00 -3.31
N THR A 38 -8.68 6.43 -4.39
CA THR A 38 -9.49 5.79 -5.44
C THR A 38 -10.06 4.46 -4.97
N TYR A 39 -10.94 3.85 -5.78
CA TYR A 39 -11.47 2.51 -5.53
C TYR A 39 -10.35 1.48 -5.25
N GLU A 40 -9.23 1.56 -5.97
CA GLU A 40 -8.09 0.65 -5.78
C GLU A 40 -7.45 0.79 -4.39
N ALA A 41 -7.49 1.96 -3.75
CA ALA A 41 -7.02 2.11 -2.39
C ALA A 41 -7.93 1.35 -1.41
N LYS A 42 -9.26 1.45 -1.60
CA LYS A 42 -10.24 0.69 -0.82
C LYS A 42 -10.12 -0.82 -1.05
N ASP A 43 -9.87 -1.24 -2.28
CA ASP A 43 -9.60 -2.64 -2.62
C ASP A 43 -8.31 -3.16 -1.96
N ALA A 44 -7.24 -2.36 -1.93
CA ALA A 44 -6.00 -2.72 -1.24
C ALA A 44 -6.21 -2.95 0.27
N VAL A 45 -6.97 -2.07 0.94
CA VAL A 45 -7.34 -2.24 2.35
C VAL A 45 -8.14 -3.52 2.55
N LYS A 46 -9.14 -3.80 1.70
CA LYS A 46 -9.93 -5.04 1.78
C LYS A 46 -9.10 -6.30 1.59
N LYS A 47 -8.03 -6.23 0.79
CA LYS A 47 -7.05 -7.30 0.61
C LYS A 47 -6.04 -7.43 1.77
N GLY A 48 -6.13 -6.56 2.77
CA GLY A 48 -5.26 -6.57 3.94
C GLY A 48 -3.91 -5.92 3.71
N TYR A 49 -3.72 -5.16 2.62
CA TYR A 49 -2.48 -4.43 2.38
C TYR A 49 -2.47 -3.12 3.18
N PRO A 50 -1.43 -2.85 4.00
CA PRO A 50 -1.23 -1.53 4.60
C PRO A 50 -1.08 -0.47 3.51
N VAL A 51 -1.89 0.58 3.58
CA VAL A 51 -1.88 1.69 2.61
C VAL A 51 -1.09 2.84 3.20
N TYR A 52 0.00 3.22 2.53
CA TYR A 52 0.81 4.38 2.85
C TYR A 52 0.60 5.47 1.81
N VAL A 53 0.73 6.73 2.21
CA VAL A 53 0.45 7.88 1.35
C VAL A 53 1.48 8.99 1.54
N PRO A 54 1.72 9.87 0.56
CA PRO A 54 2.47 11.10 0.81
C PRO A 54 1.81 11.94 1.90
N LYS A 55 2.58 12.70 2.68
CA LYS A 55 2.05 13.51 3.79
C LYS A 55 0.92 14.44 3.35
N GLU A 56 1.06 15.05 2.17
CA GLU A 56 0.06 15.93 1.58
C GLU A 56 -1.25 15.23 1.18
N SER A 57 -1.27 13.90 1.12
CA SER A 57 -2.43 13.10 0.75
C SER A 57 -3.24 12.61 1.97
N LEU A 58 -2.75 12.79 3.20
CA LEU A 58 -3.39 12.26 4.42
C LEU A 58 -4.83 12.77 4.58
N GLU A 59 -5.04 14.08 4.51
CA GLU A 59 -6.37 14.69 4.66
C GLU A 59 -7.38 14.17 3.62
N ALA A 60 -6.94 13.97 2.38
CA ALA A 60 -7.80 13.46 1.32
C ALA A 60 -8.25 12.01 1.60
N PHE A 61 -7.38 11.18 2.16
CA PHE A 61 -7.71 9.80 2.53
C PHE A 61 -8.62 9.73 3.75
N GLU A 62 -8.36 10.56 4.77
CA GLU A 62 -9.21 10.70 5.94
C GLU A 62 -10.63 11.11 5.55
N ALA A 63 -10.76 12.16 4.74
CA ALA A 63 -12.05 12.63 4.23
C ALA A 63 -12.80 11.56 3.40
N ALA A 64 -12.08 10.67 2.72
CA ALA A 64 -12.66 9.58 1.93
C ALA A 64 -12.98 8.32 2.74
N GLY A 65 -12.67 8.31 4.04
CA GLY A 65 -12.83 7.17 4.94
C GLY A 65 -11.97 5.96 4.57
N VAL A 66 -10.78 6.20 3.99
CA VAL A 66 -9.84 5.14 3.64
C VAL A 66 -8.75 5.10 4.71
N PRO A 67 -8.62 4.00 5.49
CA PRO A 67 -7.59 3.91 6.51
C PRO A 67 -6.19 3.90 5.87
N VAL A 68 -5.29 4.65 6.49
CA VAL A 68 -3.89 4.79 6.10
C VAL A 68 -3.02 4.29 7.25
N ALA A 69 -1.99 3.52 6.94
CA ALA A 69 -1.05 2.94 7.91
C ALA A 69 0.09 3.91 8.27
N GLY A 70 0.35 4.90 7.41
CA GLY A 70 1.36 5.93 7.63
C GLY A 70 1.73 6.65 6.34
N THR A 71 2.87 7.32 6.37
CA THR A 71 3.47 8.04 5.26
C THR A 71 4.35 7.15 4.38
N VAL A 72 4.74 7.61 3.19
CA VAL A 72 5.69 6.86 2.35
C VAL A 72 7.02 6.64 3.09
N GLU A 73 7.46 7.62 3.88
CA GLU A 73 8.65 7.50 4.71
C GLU A 73 8.49 6.38 5.75
N ASP A 74 7.35 6.30 6.43
CA ASP A 74 7.06 5.24 7.40
C ASP A 74 7.09 3.84 6.75
N MET A 75 6.71 3.71 5.47
CA MET A 75 6.80 2.44 4.74
C MET A 75 8.24 2.03 4.43
N ILE A 76 9.13 2.99 4.19
CA ILE A 76 10.53 2.72 3.85
C ILE A 76 11.30 2.22 5.09
N GLU A 77 10.87 2.63 6.28
CA GLU A 77 11.47 2.22 7.55
C GLU A 77 10.91 0.89 8.11
N ALA A 78 9.84 0.34 7.51
CA ALA A 78 9.08 -0.81 7.99
C ALA A 78 9.70 -2.20 7.72
#